data_AF-A0AAV4F0X4-F1
#
_entry.id   AF-A0AAV4F0X4-F1
#
_cell.length_a   1.000
_cell.length_b   1.000
_cell.length_c   1.000
_cell.angle_alpha   90.00
_cell.angle_beta   90.00
_cell.angle_gamma   90.00
#
_symmetry.space_group_name_H-M   'P 1'
#
loop_
_entity.id
_entity.type
_entity.pdbx_description
1 polymer ?
#
loop_
_entity_poly.entity_id
_entity_poly.type
_entity_poly.pdbx_seq_one_letter_code
_entity_poly.pdbx_strand_id
1 'polypeptide(L)'
;MLPKANRERKQAWMKEEILESIKERKKYKGTEKYKELDRQVRKECIEAKKDWLNYKCYLIEELSKDNKPRQMYEEIKKFTSNKLKVRENIKNDKGE
;
A
#
# COMPACT_ATOMS: atom_id res chain seq x y z
N MET A 1 -9.55 16.71 25.18
CA MET A 1 -9.17 15.37 24.68
C MET A 1 -8.88 15.50 23.19
N LEU A 2 -7.66 15.20 22.73
CA LEU A 2 -7.34 15.22 21.30
C LEU A 2 -7.94 13.96 20.64
N PRO A 3 -8.63 14.06 19.49
CA PRO A 3 -9.13 12.88 18.80
C PRO A 3 -7.95 12.01 18.41
N LYS A 4 -7.96 10.72 18.79
CA LYS A 4 -6.98 9.74 18.31
C LYS A 4 -7.16 9.68 16.79
N ALA A 5 -6.19 10.25 16.06
CA ALA A 5 -6.19 10.25 14.61
C ALA A 5 -6.51 8.83 14.11
N ASN A 6 -7.59 8.70 13.34
CA ASN A 6 -7.95 7.43 12.74
C ASN A 6 -6.87 7.08 11.70
N ARG A 7 -5.84 6.34 12.13
CA ARG A 7 -4.71 5.89 11.29
C ARG A 7 -5.11 4.77 10.33
N GLU A 8 -6.40 4.61 10.06
CA GLU A 8 -6.98 3.64 9.13
C GLU A 8 -6.88 4.06 7.66
N ARG A 9 -5.86 4.81 7.26
CA ARG A 9 -5.50 4.84 5.82
C ARG A 9 -4.84 3.51 5.48
N LYS A 10 -5.69 2.47 5.45
CA LYS A 10 -5.38 1.11 5.01
C LYS A 10 -4.93 1.23 3.56
N GLN A 11 -3.79 0.63 3.22
CA GLN A 11 -3.38 0.59 1.82
C GLN A 11 -4.48 -0.14 1.03
N ALA A 12 -4.74 0.26 -0.22
CA ALA A 12 -5.86 -0.27 -1.00
C ALA A 12 -5.82 -1.81 -1.21
N TRP A 13 -4.67 -2.44 -0.99
CA TRP A 13 -4.47 -3.89 -1.05
C TRP A 13 -4.65 -4.62 0.29
N MET A 14 -4.76 -3.90 1.42
CA MET A 14 -4.90 -4.53 2.73
C MET A 14 -6.32 -5.04 2.94
N LYS A 15 -6.50 -6.36 2.91
CA LYS A 15 -7.74 -7.05 3.27
C LYS A 15 -8.01 -6.95 4.78
N GLU A 16 -9.28 -7.09 5.16
CA GLU A 16 -9.70 -7.04 6.57
C GLU A 16 -9.07 -8.14 7.42
N GLU A 17 -8.91 -9.33 6.84
CA GLU A 17 -8.24 -10.49 7.46
C GLU A 17 -6.81 -10.16 7.91
N ILE A 18 -6.03 -9.44 7.10
CA ILE A 18 -4.66 -9.05 7.45
C ILE A 18 -4.65 -8.10 8.65
N LEU A 19 -5.67 -7.26 8.78
CA LEU A 19 -5.79 -6.34 9.91
C LEU A 19 -6.16 -7.09 11.18
N GLU A 20 -7.01 -8.10 11.08
CA GLU A 20 -7.31 -9.06 12.15
C GLU A 20 -6.01 -9.74 12.60
N SER A 21 -5.24 -10.32 11.67
CA SER A 21 -3.96 -10.98 11.94
C SER A 21 -2.94 -10.03 12.60
N ILE A 22 -2.88 -8.76 12.17
CA ILE A 22 -2.02 -7.74 12.78
C ILE A 22 -2.46 -7.42 14.22
N LYS A 23 -3.77 -7.33 14.48
CA LYS A 23 -4.32 -7.12 15.83
C LYS A 23 -4.01 -8.32 16.72
N GLU A 24 -4.19 -9.53 16.20
CA GLU A 24 -3.92 -10.78 16.92
C GLU A 24 -2.45 -10.91 17.28
N ARG A 25 -1.54 -10.67 16.34
CA ARG A 25 -0.09 -10.64 16.58
C ARG A 25 0.26 -9.69 17.74
N LYS A 26 -0.36 -8.51 17.82
CA LYS A 26 -0.04 -7.53 18.88
C LYS A 26 -0.35 -8.05 20.29
N LYS A 27 -1.32 -8.96 20.45
CA LYS A 27 -1.67 -9.56 21.75
C LYS A 27 -0.56 -10.42 22.33
N TYR A 28 0.30 -10.98 21.48
CA TYR A 28 1.35 -11.92 21.88
C TYR A 28 2.75 -11.29 22.02
N LYS A 29 2.86 -9.96 22.01
CA LYS A 29 4.16 -9.26 22.01
C LYS A 29 5.12 -9.77 23.10
N GLY A 30 6.35 -10.09 22.71
CA GLY A 30 7.39 -10.59 23.62
C GLY A 30 7.41 -12.11 23.81
N THR A 31 6.50 -12.85 23.17
CA THR A 31 6.46 -14.32 23.20
C THR A 31 6.98 -14.93 21.90
N GLU A 32 7.27 -16.24 21.89
CA GLU A 32 7.64 -16.95 20.65
C GLU A 32 6.49 -16.99 19.65
N LYS A 33 5.25 -17.11 20.14
CA LYS A 33 4.02 -17.02 19.34
C LYS A 33 3.89 -15.70 18.57
N TYR A 34 4.47 -14.60 19.08
CA TYR A 34 4.56 -13.35 18.32
C TYR A 34 5.37 -13.54 17.04
N LYS A 35 6.51 -14.22 17.11
CA LYS A 35 7.41 -14.38 15.96
C LYS A 35 6.77 -15.25 14.89
N GLU A 36 6.04 -16.29 15.30
CA GLU A 36 5.27 -17.15 14.39
C GLU A 36 4.18 -16.35 13.68
N LEU A 37 3.34 -15.65 14.44
CA LEU A 37 2.29 -14.79 13.88
C LEU A 37 2.86 -13.65 13.04
N ASP A 38 4.01 -13.09 13.40
CA ASP A 38 4.68 -12.05 12.62
C ASP A 38 5.14 -12.57 11.25
N ARG A 39 5.67 -13.80 11.18
CA ARG A 39 6.02 -14.44 9.91
C ARG A 39 4.78 -14.68 9.05
N GLN A 40 3.70 -15.18 9.66
CA GLN A 40 2.44 -15.42 8.96
C GLN A 40 1.84 -14.12 8.42
N VAL A 41 1.72 -13.08 9.25
CA VAL A 41 1.22 -11.75 8.86
C VAL A 41 2.04 -11.17 7.70
N ARG A 42 3.37 -11.31 7.74
CA ARG A 42 4.23 -10.85 6.63
C ARG A 42 3.93 -11.60 5.34
N LYS A 43 3.75 -12.92 5.40
CA LYS A 43 3.40 -13.74 4.23
C LYS A 43 2.06 -13.30 3.65
N GLU A 44 1.03 -13.17 4.49
CA GLU A 44 -0.31 -12.69 4.08
C GLU A 44 -0.25 -11.29 3.45
N CYS A 45 0.56 -10.39 4.01
CA CYS A 45 0.76 -9.05 3.43
C CYS A 45 1.41 -9.10 2.05
N ILE A 46 2.43 -9.94 1.87
CA ILE A 46 3.13 -10.09 0.58
C ILE A 46 2.18 -10.65 -0.47
N GLU A 47 1.44 -11.71 -0.14
CA GLU A 47 0.49 -12.38 -1.03
C GLU A 47 -0.63 -11.42 -1.43
N ALA A 48 -1.30 -10.77 -0.48
CA ALA A 48 -2.37 -9.82 -0.81
C ALA A 48 -1.89 -8.63 -1.64
N LYS A 49 -0.69 -8.11 -1.38
CA LYS A 49 -0.10 -7.05 -2.19
C LYS A 49 0.19 -7.52 -3.61
N LYS A 50 0.72 -8.75 -3.76
CA LYS A 50 1.00 -9.36 -5.06
C LYS A 50 -0.29 -9.57 -5.85
N ASP A 51 -1.32 -10.14 -5.24
CA ASP A 51 -2.62 -10.39 -5.86
C ASP A 51 -3.27 -9.09 -6.32
N TRP A 52 -3.22 -8.06 -5.46
CA TRP A 52 -3.78 -6.75 -5.80
C TRP A 52 -3.03 -6.10 -6.98
N LEU A 53 -1.70 -6.17 -7.01
CA LEU A 53 -0.92 -5.66 -8.14
C LEU A 53 -1.22 -6.43 -9.43
N ASN A 54 -1.26 -7.76 -9.38
CA ASN A 54 -1.60 -8.60 -10.52
C ASN A 54 -2.99 -8.28 -11.07
N TYR A 55 -3.98 -8.13 -10.19
CA TYR A 55 -5.32 -7.73 -10.58
C TYR A 55 -5.34 -6.34 -11.25
N LYS A 56 -4.55 -5.38 -10.74
CA LYS A 56 -4.43 -4.06 -11.36
C LYS A 56 -3.77 -4.10 -12.73
N CYS A 57 -2.72 -4.92 -12.92
CA CYS A 57 -2.12 -5.13 -14.23
C CYS A 57 -3.13 -5.73 -15.21
N TYR A 58 -3.82 -6.80 -14.81
CA TYR A 58 -4.86 -7.43 -15.62
C TYR A 58 -5.95 -6.43 -16.03
N LEU A 59 -6.46 -5.62 -15.09
CA LEU A 59 -7.47 -4.60 -15.38
C LEU A 59 -6.98 -3.56 -16.40
N ILE A 60 -5.72 -3.13 -16.30
CA ILE A 60 -5.11 -2.19 -17.26
C ILE A 60 -5.00 -2.83 -18.64
N GLU A 61 -4.59 -4.09 -18.72
CA GLU A 61 -4.51 -4.83 -19.99
C GLU A 61 -5.88 -4.98 -20.65
N GLU A 62 -6.93 -5.29 -19.89
CA GLU A 62 -8.31 -5.36 -20.40
C GLU A 62 -8.81 -4.00 -20.88
N LEU A 63 -8.57 -2.92 -20.12
CA LEU A 63 -8.92 -1.56 -20.55
C LEU A 63 -8.17 -1.13 -21.81
N SER A 64 -6.93 -1.61 -21.99
CA SER A 64 -6.16 -1.40 -23.21
C SER A 64 -6.78 -2.14 -24.40
N LYS A 65 -7.19 -3.42 -24.22
CA LYS A 65 -7.86 -4.20 -25.27
C LYS A 65 -9.20 -3.57 -25.68
N ASP A 66 -9.93 -3.04 -24.71
CA ASP A 66 -11.21 -2.35 -24.91
C ASP A 66 -11.08 -0.94 -25.52
N ASN A 67 -9.86 -0.47 -25.79
CA ASN A 67 -9.57 0.87 -26.28
C ASN A 67 -10.16 1.99 -25.38
N LYS A 68 -10.02 1.83 -24.05
CA LYS A 68 -10.51 2.78 -23.02
C LYS A 68 -9.34 3.52 -22.34
N PRO A 69 -8.58 4.37 -23.07
CA PRO A 69 -7.35 4.98 -22.57
C PRO A 69 -7.56 5.90 -21.37
N ARG A 70 -8.71 6.59 -21.30
CA ARG A 70 -9.04 7.45 -20.15
C ARG A 70 -9.19 6.64 -18.86
N GLN A 71 -9.92 5.53 -18.90
CA GLN A 71 -10.14 4.68 -17.73
C GLN A 71 -8.84 4.00 -17.30
N MET A 72 -8.03 3.58 -18.27
CA MET A 72 -6.69 3.03 -18.02
C MET A 72 -5.81 4.04 -17.26
N TYR A 73 -5.76 5.29 -17.73
CA TYR A 73 -5.01 6.35 -17.06
C TYR A 73 -5.52 6.63 -15.64
N GLU A 74 -6.83 6.65 -15.46
CA GLU A 74 -7.45 6.82 -14.13
C GLU A 74 -7.07 5.68 -13.18
N GLU A 75 -7.06 4.42 -13.64
CA GLU A 75 -6.62 3.27 -12.85
C GLU A 75 -5.13 3.36 -12.48
N ILE A 76 -4.25 3.66 -13.44
CA ILE A 76 -2.82 3.86 -13.17
C ILE A 76 -2.60 4.95 -12.13
N LYS A 77 -3.32 6.06 -12.27
CA LYS A 77 -3.21 7.21 -11.35
C LYS A 77 -3.57 6.82 -9.92
N LYS A 78 -4.62 6.00 -9.70
CA LYS A 78 -5.09 5.61 -8.35
C LYS A 78 -4.03 4.97 -7.46
N PHE A 79 -3.04 4.27 -8.03
CA PHE A 79 -1.99 3.61 -7.24
C PHE A 79 -0.58 4.17 -7.43
N THR A 80 -0.35 5.02 -8.43
CA THR A 80 0.94 5.69 -8.67
C THR A 80 1.02 7.10 -8.09
N SER A 81 -0.11 7.74 -7.76
CA SER A 81 -0.15 9.16 -7.36
C SER A 81 0.41 9.49 -5.96
N ASN A 82 1.15 8.57 -5.34
CA ASN A 82 2.09 8.93 -4.27
C ASN A 82 3.26 9.68 -4.90
N LYS A 83 3.04 10.96 -5.27
CA LYS A 83 4.13 11.86 -5.61
C LYS A 83 5.11 11.81 -4.45
N LEU A 84 6.30 11.24 -4.70
CA LEU A 84 7.46 11.47 -3.86
C LEU A 84 7.50 12.99 -3.64
N LYS A 85 7.41 13.44 -2.39
CA LYS A 85 7.81 14.82 -2.08
C LYS A 85 9.29 14.88 -2.41
N VAL A 86 9.61 15.22 -3.66
CA VAL A 86 10.97 15.57 -4.06
C VAL A 86 11.34 16.68 -3.09
N ARG A 87 12.27 16.41 -2.18
CA ARG A 87 12.87 17.46 -1.36
C ARG A 87 13.76 18.25 -2.31
N GLU A 88 13.19 19.24 -2.98
CA GLU A 88 13.93 20.17 -3.82
C GLU A 88 14.77 21.06 -2.89
N ASN A 89 15.92 20.55 -2.46
CA ASN A 89 17.01 21.40 -1.98
C ASN A 89 17.78 21.89 -3.22
N ILE A 90 17.14 22.74 -4.03
CA ILE A 90 17.84 23.51 -5.06
C ILE A 90 18.59 24.61 -4.31
N LYS A 91 19.88 24.38 -4.00
CA LYS A 91 20.77 25.47 -3.63
C LYS A 91 20.97 26.31 -4.89
N ASN A 92 20.40 27.51 -4.90
CA ASN A 92 20.79 28.52 -5.89
C ASN A 92 22.22 28.94 -5.55
N ASP A 93 23.19 28.38 -6.26
CA ASP A 93 24.54 28.92 -6.34
C ASP A 93 24.49 30.10 -7.31
N LYS A 94 24.25 31.29 -6.78
CA LYS A 94 24.51 32.53 -7.51
C LYS A 94 25.98 32.83 -7.34
N GLY A 95 26.75 32.57 -8.40
CA GLY A 95 28.07 33.16 -8.55
C GLY A 95 27.96 34.68 -8.64
N GLU A 96 28.76 35.35 -7.82
CA GLU A 96 29.40 36.64 -8.08
C GLU A 96 30.87 36.52 -7.67
#